data_AF-A0A842SJ97-F1
#
_entry.id   AF-A0A842SJ97-F1
#
_cell.length_a   1.000
_cell.length_b   1.000
_cell.length_c   1.000
_cell.angle_alpha   90.00
_cell.angle_beta   90.00
_cell.angle_gamma   90.00
#
_symmetry.space_group_name_H-M   'P 1'
#
loop_
_entity.id
_entity.type
_entity.pdbx_description
1 polymer ?
#
loop_
_entity_poly.entity_id
_entity_poly.type
_entity_poly.pdbx_seq_one_letter_code
_entity_poly.pdbx_strand_id
1 'polypeptide(L)' 'MSEMIKISIPKDIYEKIKDRIQGTSFESVDEYVALMLENEFPEETQYSKEEEELIRERLRRLGYIE' A
#
# COMPACT_ATOMS: atom_id res chain seq x y z
N MET A 1 2.75 -6.16 14.89
CA MET A 1 3.90 -5.24 14.98
C MET A 1 4.67 -5.43 13.70
N SER A 2 4.54 -4.51 12.74
CA SER A 2 5.29 -4.60 11.49
C SER A 2 6.77 -4.42 11.77
N GLU A 3 7.60 -5.35 11.32
CA GLU A 3 9.05 -5.25 11.48
C GLU A 3 9.61 -4.21 10.51
N MET A 4 10.39 -3.24 11.03
CA MET A 4 11.03 -2.22 10.21
C MET A 4 12.49 -2.60 9.94
N ILE A 5 12.87 -2.62 8.67
CA ILE A 5 14.24 -2.89 8.21
C ILE A 5 14.90 -1.59 7.71
N LYS A 6 16.18 -1.40 8.03
CA LYS A 6 16.96 -0.26 7.54
C LYS A 6 17.57 -0.58 6.18
N ILE A 7 17.29 0.27 5.19
CA ILE A 7 17.89 0.21 3.86
C ILE A 7 18.82 1.41 3.65
N SER A 8 19.88 1.22 2.86
CA SER A 8 20.73 2.33 2.41
C SER A 8 20.33 2.72 1.00
N ILE A 9 19.95 3.99 0.83
CA ILE A 9 19.63 4.58 -0.48
C ILE A 9 20.69 5.61 -0.86
N PRO A 10 20.95 5.82 -2.16
CA PRO A 10 21.85 6.88 -2.60
C PRO A 10 21.31 8.25 -2.17
N LYS A 11 22.23 9.13 -1.76
CA LYS A 11 21.91 10.44 -1.18
C LYS A 11 21.07 11.32 -2.14
N ASP A 12 21.32 11.22 -3.45
CA ASP A 12 20.57 11.95 -4.48
C ASP A 12 19.07 11.65 -4.45
N ILE A 13 18.70 10.38 -4.24
CA ILE A 13 17.30 9.96 -4.14
C ILE A 13 16.69 10.46 -2.83
N TYR A 14 17.43 10.38 -1.72
CA TYR A 14 16.99 10.90 -0.44
C TYR A 14 16.68 12.41 -0.51
N GLU A 15 17.54 13.21 -1.15
CA GLU A 15 17.34 14.65 -1.28
C GLU A 15 16.11 14.98 -2.14
N LYS A 16 15.88 14.25 -3.24
CA LYS A 16 14.67 14.40 -4.07
C LYS A 16 13.40 14.07 -3.29
N ILE A 17 13.41 13.01 -2.49
CA ILE A 17 12.26 12.64 -1.67
C ILE A 17 12.04 13.69 -0.59
N LYS A 18 13.11 14.14 0.07
CA LYS A 18 13.06 15.18 1.11
C LYS A 18 12.43 16.47 0.59
N ASP A 19 12.83 16.92 -0.60
CA ASP A 19 12.25 18.10 -1.24
C ASP A 19 10.76 17.89 -1.57
N ARG A 20 10.42 16.69 -2.05
CA ARG A 20 9.04 16.31 -2.40
C ARG A 20 8.09 16.22 -1.21
N ILE A 21 8.57 15.77 -0.06
CA ILE A 21 7.77 15.71 1.18
C ILE A 21 7.71 17.06 1.89
N GLN A 22 8.56 18.03 1.53
CA GLN A 22 8.60 19.34 2.16
C GLN A 22 7.32 20.13 1.85
N GLY A 23 6.39 20.16 2.80
CA GLY A 23 5.06 20.77 2.65
C GLY A 23 3.90 19.78 2.57
N THR A 24 4.19 18.49 2.74
CA THR A 24 3.18 17.43 2.90
C THR A 24 3.02 17.05 4.38
N SER A 25 2.06 16.17 4.68
CA SER A 25 1.84 15.65 6.04
C SER A 25 2.85 14.58 6.49
N PHE A 26 3.81 14.20 5.64
CA PHE A 26 4.81 13.21 6.00
C PHE A 26 5.84 13.80 6.96
N GLU A 27 6.01 13.17 8.13
CA GLU A 27 6.99 13.61 9.14
C GLU A 27 8.42 13.16 8.79
N SER A 28 8.54 12.07 8.01
CA SER A 28 9.83 11.46 7.67
C SER A 28 9.86 10.84 6.27
N VAL A 29 11.07 10.73 5.72
CA VAL A 29 11.32 10.07 4.42
C VAL A 29 10.99 8.58 4.49
N ASP A 30 11.25 7.93 5.63
CA ASP A 30 10.89 6.53 5.87
C ASP A 30 9.38 6.27 5.74
N GLU A 31 8.53 7.12 6.31
CA GLU A 31 7.07 7.00 6.18
C GLU A 31 6.60 7.13 4.72
N TYR A 32 7.15 8.10 3.99
CA TYR A 32 6.83 8.28 2.58
C TYR A 32 7.28 7.08 1.73
N VAL A 33 8.47 6.54 2.00
CA VAL A 33 9.00 5.36 1.28
C VAL A 33 8.21 4.11 1.65
N ALA A 34 7.84 3.93 2.92
CA ALA A 34 7.01 2.81 3.35
C ALA A 34 5.66 2.81 2.62
N LEU A 35 4.98 3.96 2.59
CA LEU A 35 3.68 4.09 1.93
C LEU A 35 3.79 3.91 0.40
N MET A 36 4.86 4.40 -0.22
CA MET A 36 5.13 4.14 -1.64
C MET A 36 5.35 2.65 -1.91
N LEU A 37 6.13 1.97 -1.07
CA LEU A 37 6.40 0.54 -1.20
C LEU A 37 5.15 -0.30 -0.92
N GLU A 38 4.29 0.09 0.01
CA GLU A 38 2.99 -0.57 0.24
C GLU A 38 2.05 -0.42 -0.96
N ASN A 39 2.15 0.68 -1.71
CA ASN A 39 1.37 0.86 -2.94
C ASN A 39 1.97 0.11 -4.14
N GLU A 40 3.29 -0.04 -4.21
CA GLU A 40 3.99 -0.73 -5.31
C GLU A 40 4.05 -2.25 -5.12
N PHE A 41 4.20 -2.68 -3.87
CA PHE A 41 3.96 -4.03 -3.39
C PHE A 41 2.69 -3.97 -2.54
N PRO A 42 1.51 -3.79 -3.17
CA PRO A 42 0.29 -4.10 -2.44
C PRO A 42 0.52 -5.49 -1.89
N GLU A 43 0.24 -5.70 -0.61
CA GLU A 43 -0.01 -7.07 -0.16
C GLU A 43 -0.92 -7.63 -1.25
N GLU A 44 -0.47 -8.70 -1.90
CA GLU A 44 -1.42 -9.60 -2.53
C GLU A 44 -2.30 -10.04 -1.35
N THR A 45 -3.26 -9.20 -0.99
CA THR A 45 -4.62 -9.61 -0.79
C THR A 45 -4.90 -10.43 -2.04
N GLN A 46 -4.46 -11.68 -2.00
CA GLN A 46 -5.38 -12.77 -1.86
C GLN A 46 -6.62 -12.22 -1.13
N TYR A 47 -7.47 -11.50 -1.86
CA TYR A 47 -8.81 -12.01 -2.00
C TYR A 47 -8.58 -13.45 -2.45
N SER A 48 -8.37 -14.34 -1.47
CA SER A 48 -8.42 -15.77 -1.71
C SER A 48 -9.71 -15.94 -2.47
N LYS A 49 -9.74 -16.75 -3.52
CA LYS A 49 -10.95 -16.92 -4.38
C LYS A 49 -12.25 -17.02 -3.56
N GLU A 50 -12.15 -17.49 -2.33
CA GLU A 50 -13.13 -17.46 -1.24
C GLU A 50 -13.79 -16.09 -0.96
N GLU A 51 -13.05 -14.98 -0.86
CA GLU A 51 -13.64 -13.65 -0.63
C GLU A 51 -14.39 -13.12 -1.85
N GLU A 52 -13.85 -13.35 -3.05
CA GLU A 52 -14.58 -13.06 -4.30
C GLU A 52 -15.86 -13.89 -4.44
N GLU A 53 -15.84 -15.15 -3.99
CA GLU A 53 -17.00 -16.06 -4.02
C GLU A 53 -18.05 -15.63 -2.99
N LEU A 54 -17.65 -15.22 -1.79
CA LEU A 54 -18.52 -14.63 -0.76
C LEU A 54 -19.19 -13.35 -1.25
N ILE A 55 -18.43 -12.46 -1.92
CA ILE A 55 -18.97 -11.23 -2.51
C ILE A 55 -19.94 -11.57 -3.65
N ARG A 56 -19.63 -12.54 -4.51
CA ARG A 56 -20.54 -13.03 -5.56
C ARG A 56 -21.82 -13.63 -4.99
N GLU A 57 -21.74 -14.47 -3.96
CA GLU A 57 -22.92 -15.07 -3.34
C GLU A 57 -23.80 -13.99 -2.70
N ARG A 58 -23.19 -12.98 -2.07
CA ARG A 58 -23.90 -11.86 -1.46
C ARG A 58 -24.56 -10.96 -2.51
N LEU A 59 -23.89 -10.69 -3.63
CA LEU A 59 -24.44 -9.93 -4.77
C LEU A 59 -25.57 -10.70 -5.47
N ARG A 60 -25.47 -12.03 -5.59
CA ARG A 60 -26.52 -12.91 -6.14
C ARG A 60 -27.76 -12.93 -5.25
N ARG A 61 -27.60 -13.00 -3.92
CA ARG A 61 -28.72 -12.88 -2.97
C ARG A 61 -29.41 -11.52 -3.02
N LEU A 62 -28.66 -10.47 -3.33
CA LEU A 62 -29.18 -9.11 -3.44
C LEU A 62 -29.74 -8.81 -4.85
N GLY A 63 -29.66 -9.75 -5.79
CA GLY A 63 -30.28 -9.64 -7.13
C GLY A 63 -29.56 -8.73 -8.11
N TYR A 64 -28.28 -8.42 -7.87
CA TYR A 64 -27.48 -7.55 -8.74
C TYR A 64 -26.77 -8.30 -9.89
N ILE A 65 -26.79 -9.63 -9.87
CA ILE A 65 -26.20 -10.49 -10.90
C ILE A 65 -27.13 -11.71 -11.06
N GLU A 66 -27.54 -12.03 -12.30
CA GLU A 66 -28.37 -13.20 -12.65
C GLU A 66 -27.52 -14.47 -12.80
#